data_AF-A0A5C3LPC5-F1
#
_entry.id   AF-A0A5C3LPC5-F1
#
_cell.length_a   1.000
_cell.length_b   1.000
_cell.length_c   1.000
_cell.angle_alpha   90.00
_cell.angle_beta   90.00
_cell.angle_gamma   90.00
#
_symmetry.space_group_name_H-M   'P 1'
#
loop_
_entity.id
_entity.type
_entity.pdbx_description
1 polymer ?
#
loop_
_entity_poly.entity_id
_entity_poly.type
_entity_poly.pdbx_seq_one_letter_code
_entity_poly.pdbx_strand_id
1 'polypeptide(L)'
;MITLYDIPSALPEMAWSLNTWRARYCLNYKHLPYKTEWIEYPDIEPHCKRLGIAPTSTRKDGTPYYSLPAIYDSTTDKYIADSLKIAEYLDEMYPDTPKVFPEGTEMLQHAFLYAYNPLFDPIVKFIIPATATRLNPVSEEYFTRTRTKRFGKPLKDVTPTGEEKEVEWKEFLEALDTLDGWFSKNKETKFITGNAPVWVDFVVGGELLWLKTIFRPDSDFWMELKEVNGGRWEKYLEDLQEWAVVI
;
A
#
# COMPACT_ATOMS: atom_id res chain seq x y z
N MET A 1 9.74 -19.46 10.19
CA MET A 1 8.44 -18.76 10.25
C MET A 1 8.67 -17.26 10.10
N ILE A 2 7.88 -16.59 9.28
CA ILE A 2 8.03 -15.17 9.00
C ILE A 2 7.23 -14.35 10.03
N THR A 3 7.77 -13.22 10.49
CA THR A 3 7.05 -12.19 11.23
C THR A 3 6.91 -10.99 10.31
N LEU A 4 5.68 -10.58 10.01
CA LEU A 4 5.37 -9.34 9.29
C LEU A 4 5.13 -8.23 10.31
N TYR A 5 5.94 -7.18 10.27
CA TYR A 5 5.72 -5.97 11.05
C TYR A 5 4.78 -5.04 10.28
N ASP A 6 3.60 -4.78 10.85
CA ASP A 6 2.51 -4.00 10.24
C ASP A 6 2.01 -2.91 11.21
N ILE A 7 1.25 -1.94 10.71
CA ILE A 7 0.72 -0.80 11.46
C ILE A 7 -0.76 -1.05 11.77
N PRO A 8 -1.18 -1.10 13.05
CA PRO A 8 -2.59 -1.30 13.38
C PRO A 8 -3.42 -0.04 13.07
N SER A 9 -4.73 -0.20 13.05
CA SER A 9 -5.71 0.88 13.05
C SER A 9 -6.71 0.67 14.18
N ALA A 10 -7.54 1.69 14.44
CA ALA A 10 -8.71 1.58 15.31
C ALA A 10 -9.90 0.91 14.61
N LEU A 11 -9.73 0.49 13.35
CA LEU A 11 -10.77 -0.18 12.57
C LEU A 11 -10.81 -1.68 12.85
N PRO A 12 -11.97 -2.35 12.68
CA PRO A 12 -12.09 -3.79 12.89
C PRO A 12 -11.14 -4.63 12.02
N GLU A 13 -10.83 -4.16 10.81
CA GLU A 13 -9.96 -4.87 9.86
C GLU A 13 -8.49 -4.90 10.30
N MET A 14 -8.09 -4.01 11.22
CA MET A 14 -6.71 -3.73 11.68
C MET A 14 -5.73 -3.33 10.58
N ALA A 15 -5.52 -4.14 9.54
CA ALA A 15 -4.64 -3.88 8.40
C ALA A 15 -5.24 -2.84 7.45
N TRP A 16 -4.47 -1.81 7.10
CA TRP A 16 -4.96 -0.70 6.28
C TRP A 16 -3.91 -0.08 5.37
N SER A 17 -2.61 -0.19 5.69
CA SER A 17 -1.57 0.56 4.99
C SER A 17 -1.28 -0.05 3.63
N LEU A 18 -1.35 0.78 2.58
CA LEU A 18 -1.06 0.37 1.21
C LEU A 18 0.29 -0.35 1.07
N ASN A 19 1.31 0.09 1.83
CA ASN A 19 2.66 -0.46 1.70
C ASN A 19 2.77 -1.82 2.38
N THR A 20 2.13 -2.00 3.54
CA THR A 20 2.19 -3.28 4.27
C THR A 20 1.32 -4.33 3.61
N TRP A 21 0.21 -3.92 2.97
CA TRP A 21 -0.58 -4.75 2.09
C TRP A 21 0.25 -5.37 0.95
N ARG A 22 1.22 -4.65 0.36
CA ARG A 22 2.11 -5.23 -0.67
C ARG A 22 2.86 -6.45 -0.17
N ALA A 23 3.45 -6.37 1.04
CA ALA A 23 4.16 -7.49 1.65
C ALA A 23 3.19 -8.60 2.09
N ARG A 24 2.03 -8.25 2.65
CA ARG A 24 0.99 -9.19 3.04
C ARG A 24 0.47 -10.01 1.86
N TYR A 25 0.18 -9.35 0.74
CA TYR A 25 -0.20 -10.02 -0.51
C TYR A 25 0.89 -10.98 -0.99
N CYS A 26 2.17 -10.57 -0.98
CA CYS A 26 3.27 -11.47 -1.35
C CYS A 26 3.32 -12.72 -0.48
N LEU A 27 3.18 -12.57 0.84
CA LEU A 27 3.19 -13.71 1.78
C LEU A 27 2.00 -14.64 1.55
N ASN A 28 0.80 -14.07 1.40
CA ASN A 28 -0.44 -14.81 1.18
C ASN A 28 -0.43 -15.55 -0.17
N TYR A 29 -0.02 -14.88 -1.25
CA TYR A 29 0.07 -15.46 -2.60
C TYR A 29 1.08 -16.60 -2.68
N LYS A 30 2.18 -16.48 -1.93
CA LYS A 30 3.19 -17.54 -1.82
C LYS A 30 2.81 -18.65 -0.85
N HIS A 31 1.66 -18.53 -0.17
CA HIS A 31 1.24 -19.43 0.89
C HIS A 31 2.30 -19.62 2.00
N LEU A 32 3.08 -18.57 2.28
CA LEU A 32 4.12 -18.63 3.30
C LEU A 32 3.50 -18.39 4.68
N PRO A 33 3.77 -19.25 5.67
CA PRO A 33 3.24 -19.06 7.02
C PRO A 33 3.93 -17.88 7.71
N TYR A 34 3.12 -16.93 8.15
CA TYR A 34 3.58 -15.78 8.91
C TYR A 34 2.63 -15.44 10.06
N LYS A 35 3.12 -14.60 10.96
CA LYS A 35 2.31 -13.88 11.95
C LYS A 35 2.47 -12.38 11.74
N THR A 36 1.46 -11.59 12.08
CA THR A 36 1.60 -10.14 12.15
C THR A 36 2.01 -9.69 13.56
N GLU A 37 3.02 -8.82 13.64
CA GLU A 37 3.33 -8.04 14.83
C GLU A 37 2.98 -6.57 14.56
N TRP A 38 2.07 -6.03 15.37
CA TRP A 38 1.50 -4.70 15.18
C TRP A 38 2.34 -3.63 15.89
N ILE A 39 2.84 -2.67 15.13
CA ILE A 39 3.72 -1.60 15.59
C ILE A 39 3.06 -0.25 15.29
N GLU A 40 2.79 0.52 16.34
CA GLU A 40 2.27 1.88 16.21
C GLU A 40 3.29 2.80 15.54
N TYR A 41 2.82 3.81 14.80
CA TYR A 41 3.66 4.77 14.08
C TYR A 41 4.84 5.35 14.88
N PRO A 42 4.64 5.88 16.11
CA PRO A 42 5.75 6.45 16.89
C PRO A 42 6.82 5.43 17.28
N ASP A 43 6.48 4.14 17.28
CA ASP A 43 7.35 3.05 17.72
C ASP A 43 8.12 2.39 16.58
N ILE A 44 7.81 2.68 15.32
CA ILE A 44 8.47 2.09 14.13
C ILE A 44 9.99 2.30 14.17
N GLU A 45 10.44 3.55 14.32
CA GLU A 45 11.88 3.85 14.31
C GLU A 45 12.62 3.23 15.53
N PRO A 46 12.15 3.39 16.78
CA PRO A 46 12.72 2.68 17.93
C PRO A 46 12.74 1.16 17.77
N HIS A 47 11.66 0.57 17.25
CA HIS A 47 11.54 -0.86 17.03
C HIS A 47 12.57 -1.36 16.00
N CYS A 48 12.65 -0.71 14.83
CA CYS A 48 13.60 -1.07 13.79
C CYS A 48 15.04 -0.96 14.28
N LYS A 49 15.39 0.12 14.99
CA LYS A 49 16.73 0.31 15.56
C LYS A 49 17.09 -0.79 16.57
N ARG A 50 16.16 -1.16 17.45
CA ARG A 50 16.36 -2.22 18.46
C ARG A 50 16.67 -3.57 17.81
N LEU A 51 16.01 -3.88 16.69
CA LEU A 51 16.17 -5.15 15.99
C LEU A 51 17.26 -5.11 14.89
N GLY A 52 17.92 -3.96 14.69
CA GLY A 52 18.91 -3.81 13.61
C GLY A 52 18.31 -3.81 12.20
N ILE A 53 17.00 -3.52 12.06
CA ILE A 53 16.33 -3.37 10.78
C ILE A 53 16.83 -2.07 10.11
N ALA A 54 17.30 -2.17 8.87
CA ALA A 54 17.81 -1.02 8.13
C ALA A 54 16.72 0.02 7.81
N PRO A 55 17.07 1.32 7.70
CA PRO A 55 16.16 2.34 7.19
C PRO A 55 15.81 2.09 5.72
N THR A 56 14.62 2.51 5.30
CA THR A 56 14.12 2.32 3.93
C THR A 56 14.45 3.49 3.02
N SER A 57 14.66 4.69 3.58
CA SER A 57 15.10 5.86 2.83
C SER A 57 15.78 6.89 3.74
N THR A 58 16.11 8.05 3.16
CA THR A 58 16.72 9.19 3.87
C THR A 58 15.78 10.38 3.80
N ARG A 59 15.59 11.06 4.93
CA ARG A 59 14.79 12.30 5.00
C ARG A 59 15.53 13.45 4.30
N LYS A 60 14.81 14.55 4.01
CA LYS A 60 15.40 15.76 3.38
C LYS A 60 16.54 16.38 4.20
N ASP A 61 16.54 16.19 5.51
CA ASP A 61 17.60 16.67 6.41
C ASP A 61 18.79 15.71 6.55
N GLY A 62 18.83 14.63 5.75
CA GLY A 62 19.89 13.63 5.76
C GLY A 62 19.73 12.54 6.84
N THR A 63 18.74 12.63 7.72
CA THR A 63 18.53 11.62 8.75
C THR A 63 17.84 10.36 8.19
N PRO A 64 18.12 9.16 8.75
CA PRO A 64 17.47 7.93 8.31
C PRO A 64 15.94 7.96 8.49
N TYR A 65 15.20 7.39 7.53
CA TYR A 65 13.77 7.16 7.62
C TYR A 65 13.48 5.67 7.73
N TYR A 66 12.77 5.29 8.79
CA TYR A 66 12.33 3.93 9.03
C TYR A 66 10.83 3.83 8.74
N SER A 67 10.44 2.79 8.01
CA SER A 67 9.04 2.53 7.66
C SER A 67 8.73 1.04 7.70
N LEU A 68 7.44 0.74 7.71
CA LEU A 68 6.91 -0.59 7.48
C LEU A 68 6.33 -0.68 6.05
N PRO A 69 6.26 -1.88 5.43
CA PRO A 69 6.52 -3.18 6.03
C PRO A 69 8.00 -3.45 6.28
N ALA A 70 8.22 -4.28 7.30
CA ALA A 70 9.45 -5.03 7.50
C ALA A 70 9.07 -6.49 7.81
N ILE A 71 9.97 -7.43 7.55
CA ILE A 71 9.83 -8.82 7.97
C ILE A 71 11.06 -9.28 8.74
N TYR A 72 10.83 -10.23 9.64
CA TYR A 72 11.87 -11.13 10.15
C TYR A 72 11.60 -12.54 9.66
N ASP A 73 12.57 -13.15 9.01
CA ASP A 73 12.51 -14.53 8.58
C ASP A 73 13.43 -15.40 9.44
N SER A 74 12.83 -16.15 10.36
CA SER A 74 13.59 -17.06 11.24
C SER A 74 14.21 -18.27 10.52
N THR A 75 13.85 -18.53 9.26
CA THR A 75 14.48 -19.62 8.49
C THR A 75 15.87 -19.24 7.98
N THR A 76 16.11 -17.95 7.74
CA THR A 76 17.38 -17.41 7.25
C THR A 76 18.07 -16.49 8.26
N ASP A 77 17.39 -16.20 9.38
CA ASP A 77 17.79 -15.22 10.39
C ASP A 77 18.03 -13.82 9.81
N LYS A 78 17.13 -13.36 8.94
CA LYS A 78 17.24 -12.07 8.25
C LYS A 78 16.09 -11.12 8.57
N TYR A 79 16.45 -9.85 8.71
CA TYR A 79 15.52 -8.73 8.69
C TYR A 79 15.55 -8.04 7.33
N ILE A 80 14.37 -7.80 6.76
CA ILE A 80 14.21 -7.10 5.48
C ILE A 80 13.15 -6.02 5.65
N ALA A 81 13.46 -4.79 5.24
CA ALA A 81 12.52 -3.69 5.16
C ALA A 81 12.47 -3.15 3.74
N ASP A 82 11.38 -2.44 3.42
CA ASP A 82 10.96 -2.04 2.06
C ASP A 82 10.15 -3.14 1.35
N SER A 83 8.91 -2.82 0.95
CA SER A 83 7.98 -3.78 0.35
C SER A 83 8.49 -4.40 -0.96
N LEU A 84 9.30 -3.69 -1.73
CA LEU A 84 9.89 -4.20 -2.97
C LEU A 84 11.01 -5.19 -2.65
N LYS A 85 11.93 -4.81 -1.76
CA LYS A 85 13.03 -5.69 -1.31
C LYS A 85 12.50 -6.95 -0.62
N ILE A 86 11.40 -6.83 0.12
CA ILE A 86 10.72 -7.98 0.70
C ILE A 86 10.22 -8.92 -0.40
N ALA A 87 9.56 -8.40 -1.43
CA ALA A 87 9.06 -9.21 -2.52
C ALA A 87 10.18 -9.92 -3.30
N GLU A 88 11.27 -9.20 -3.62
CA GLU A 88 12.48 -9.76 -4.25
C GLU A 88 13.09 -10.87 -3.39
N TYR A 89 13.28 -10.61 -2.10
CA TYR A 89 13.78 -11.59 -1.13
C TYR A 89 12.90 -12.85 -1.08
N LEU A 90 11.58 -12.70 -1.08
CA LEU A 90 10.67 -13.84 -1.02
C LEU A 90 10.70 -14.66 -2.33
N ASP A 91 10.87 -14.02 -3.48
CA ASP A 91 11.06 -14.72 -4.75
C ASP A 91 12.39 -15.49 -4.80
N GLU A 92 13.47 -14.92 -4.25
CA GLU A 92 14.79 -15.56 -4.19
C GLU A 92 14.82 -16.73 -3.20
N MET A 93 14.36 -16.51 -1.96
CA MET A 93 14.50 -17.48 -0.88
C MET A 93 13.48 -18.62 -0.92
N TYR A 94 12.33 -18.41 -1.56
CA TYR A 94 11.26 -19.39 -1.66
C TYR A 94 10.94 -19.69 -3.13
N PRO A 95 11.89 -20.24 -3.91
CA PRO A 95 11.76 -20.37 -5.36
C PRO A 95 10.65 -21.35 -5.80
N ASP A 96 10.25 -22.26 -4.92
CA ASP A 96 9.17 -23.23 -5.16
C ASP A 96 7.76 -22.63 -4.99
N THR A 97 7.66 -21.35 -4.60
CA THR A 97 6.39 -20.62 -4.48
C THR A 97 6.08 -19.83 -5.77
N PRO A 98 4.82 -19.47 -6.04
CA PRO A 98 4.47 -18.60 -7.16
C PRO A 98 5.31 -17.31 -7.18
N LYS A 99 5.87 -16.98 -8.35
CA LYS A 99 6.74 -15.81 -8.54
C LYS A 99 5.92 -14.54 -8.66
N VAL A 100 6.40 -13.48 -8.01
CA VAL A 100 5.84 -12.11 -8.17
C VAL A 100 6.67 -11.27 -9.14
N PHE A 101 7.88 -11.73 -9.47
CA PHE A 101 8.73 -11.26 -10.57
C PHE A 101 9.03 -12.40 -11.55
N PRO A 102 8.10 -12.73 -12.47
CA PRO A 102 8.40 -13.62 -13.58
C PRO A 102 9.62 -13.13 -14.39
N GLU A 103 10.33 -14.08 -15.00
CA GLU A 103 11.56 -13.79 -15.75
C GLU A 103 11.34 -12.68 -16.80
N GLY A 104 12.23 -11.68 -16.80
CA GLY A 104 12.18 -10.55 -17.73
C GLY A 104 11.17 -9.46 -17.39
N THR A 105 10.41 -9.57 -16.30
CA THR A 105 9.39 -8.56 -15.93
C THR A 105 9.87 -7.49 -14.94
N GLU A 106 10.93 -7.77 -14.17
CA GLU A 106 11.40 -6.93 -13.06
C GLU A 106 11.56 -5.45 -13.45
N MET A 107 12.36 -5.15 -14.47
CA MET A 107 12.56 -3.78 -14.96
C MET A 107 11.24 -3.08 -15.33
N LEU A 108 10.33 -3.79 -16.00
CA LEU A 108 9.03 -3.26 -16.41
C LEU A 108 8.12 -2.99 -15.20
N GLN A 109 8.20 -3.83 -14.17
CA GLN A 109 7.47 -3.62 -12.91
C GLN A 109 8.01 -2.39 -12.15
N HIS A 110 9.32 -2.17 -12.13
CA HIS A 110 9.88 -0.92 -11.57
C HIS A 110 9.47 0.32 -12.39
N ALA A 111 9.48 0.23 -13.71
CA ALA A 111 9.03 1.31 -14.59
C ALA A 111 7.54 1.61 -14.39
N PHE A 112 6.71 0.58 -14.25
CA PHE A 112 5.29 0.71 -13.91
C PHE A 112 5.13 1.46 -12.58
N LEU A 113 5.83 1.05 -11.52
CA LEU A 113 5.74 1.73 -10.22
C LEU A 113 6.09 3.22 -10.33
N TYR A 114 7.12 3.56 -11.09
CA TYR A 114 7.53 4.94 -11.32
C TYR A 114 6.45 5.76 -12.03
N ALA A 115 5.80 5.18 -13.05
CA ALA A 115 4.70 5.82 -13.77
C ALA A 115 3.40 5.87 -12.95
N TYR A 116 3.16 4.85 -12.12
CA TYR A 116 1.95 4.65 -11.34
C TYR A 116 1.86 5.62 -10.13
N ASN A 117 2.95 5.80 -9.38
CA ASN A 117 2.91 6.59 -8.14
C ASN A 117 2.34 8.01 -8.31
N PRO A 118 2.69 8.80 -9.35
CA PRO A 118 2.12 10.13 -9.55
C PRO A 118 0.61 10.15 -9.80
N LEU A 119 0.01 9.06 -10.28
CA LEU A 119 -1.45 8.99 -10.50
C LEU A 119 -2.25 9.11 -9.19
N PHE A 120 -1.61 8.89 -8.04
CA PHE A 120 -2.26 8.99 -6.73
C PHE A 120 -2.14 10.38 -6.10
N ASP A 121 -1.34 11.28 -6.64
CA ASP A 121 -1.15 12.62 -6.07
C ASP A 121 -2.48 13.39 -5.86
N PRO A 122 -3.47 13.33 -6.78
CA PRO A 122 -4.75 14.02 -6.59
C PRO A 122 -5.55 13.55 -5.36
N ILE A 123 -5.46 12.27 -4.98
CA ILE A 123 -6.24 11.74 -3.84
C ILE A 123 -5.57 11.99 -2.49
N VAL A 124 -4.27 12.33 -2.46
CA VAL A 124 -3.46 12.46 -1.23
C VAL A 124 -4.07 13.42 -0.22
N LYS A 125 -4.61 14.56 -0.66
CA LYS A 125 -5.21 15.56 0.25
C LYS A 125 -6.54 15.11 0.86
N PHE A 126 -7.20 14.11 0.28
CA PHE A 126 -8.41 13.52 0.81
C PHE A 126 -8.10 12.36 1.77
N ILE A 127 -7.29 11.41 1.30
CA ILE A 127 -7.08 10.13 1.99
C ILE A 127 -6.19 10.27 3.24
N ILE A 128 -5.23 11.21 3.24
CA ILE A 128 -4.30 11.35 4.37
C ILE A 128 -5.00 11.91 5.62
N PRO A 129 -5.79 13.01 5.56
CA PRO A 129 -6.59 13.44 6.71
C PRO A 129 -7.57 12.36 7.18
N ALA A 130 -8.24 11.67 6.23
CA ALA A 130 -9.15 10.58 6.57
C ALA A 130 -8.42 9.45 7.33
N THR A 131 -7.23 9.07 6.87
CA THR A 131 -6.39 8.04 7.50
C THR A 131 -6.13 8.36 8.97
N ALA A 132 -5.79 9.61 9.29
CA ALA A 132 -5.47 10.02 10.67
C ALA A 132 -6.59 9.65 11.66
N THR A 133 -7.84 9.88 11.27
CA THR A 133 -9.03 9.63 12.10
C THR A 133 -9.37 8.15 12.30
N ARG A 134 -8.65 7.24 11.61
CA ARG A 134 -8.84 5.79 11.69
C ARG A 134 -7.72 5.10 12.47
N LEU A 135 -6.71 5.83 12.93
CA LEU A 135 -5.58 5.27 13.67
C LEU A 135 -5.89 5.19 15.17
N ASN A 136 -5.15 4.34 15.87
CA ASN A 136 -5.15 4.35 17.33
C ASN A 136 -4.61 5.69 17.84
N PRO A 137 -5.00 6.16 19.05
CA PRO A 137 -4.72 7.53 19.50
C PRO A 137 -3.25 7.95 19.42
N VAL A 138 -2.31 7.06 19.74
CA VAL A 138 -0.87 7.35 19.67
C VAL A 138 -0.35 7.49 18.23
N SER A 139 -0.90 6.69 17.31
CA SER A 139 -0.60 6.77 15.88
C SER A 139 -1.29 7.97 15.24
N GLU A 140 -2.52 8.29 15.64
CA GLU A 140 -3.25 9.48 15.18
C GLU A 140 -2.48 10.76 15.52
N GLU A 141 -2.01 10.93 16.75
CA GLU A 141 -1.19 12.08 17.16
C GLU A 141 0.06 12.19 16.28
N TYR A 142 0.85 11.11 16.22
CA TYR A 142 2.11 11.10 15.49
C TYR A 142 1.88 11.40 14.01
N PHE A 143 0.89 10.75 13.42
CA PHE A 143 0.55 10.90 12.01
C PHE A 143 0.07 12.33 11.72
N THR A 144 -0.85 12.87 12.54
CA THR A 144 -1.35 14.25 12.42
C THR A 144 -0.22 15.27 12.51
N ARG A 145 0.66 15.15 13.52
CA ARG A 145 1.80 16.06 13.71
C ARG A 145 2.78 16.00 12.54
N THR A 146 3.17 14.80 12.11
CA THR A 146 4.14 14.62 11.02
C THR A 146 3.58 15.06 9.67
N ARG A 147 2.29 14.82 9.39
CA ARG A 147 1.65 15.21 8.13
C ARG A 147 1.31 16.71 8.12
N THR A 148 0.94 17.31 9.26
CA THR A 148 0.81 18.77 9.39
C THR A 148 2.12 19.47 8.99
N LYS A 149 3.27 18.98 9.46
CA LYS A 149 4.58 19.50 9.04
C LYS A 149 4.82 19.32 7.54
N ARG A 150 4.44 18.17 6.96
CA ARG A 150 4.57 17.88 5.52
C ARG A 150 3.73 18.83 4.66
N PHE A 151 2.49 19.10 5.04
CA PHE A 151 1.57 19.95 4.29
C PHE A 151 1.72 21.44 4.58
N GLY A 152 2.40 21.81 5.68
CA GLY A 152 2.60 23.21 6.06
C GLY A 152 1.35 23.91 6.60
N LYS A 153 0.26 23.18 6.84
CA LYS A 153 -1.00 23.65 7.44
C LYS A 153 -1.64 22.55 8.29
N PRO A 154 -2.56 22.88 9.24
CA PRO A 154 -3.21 21.88 10.09
C PRO A 154 -3.88 20.79 9.24
N LEU A 155 -3.71 19.52 9.61
CA LEU A 155 -4.19 18.39 8.79
C LEU A 155 -5.69 18.42 8.53
N LYS A 156 -6.49 18.92 9.49
CA LYS A 156 -7.94 19.12 9.35
C LYS A 156 -8.33 20.14 8.27
N ASP A 157 -7.41 21.01 7.88
CA ASP A 157 -7.59 22.07 6.87
C ASP A 157 -6.95 21.68 5.52
N VAL A 158 -6.48 20.43 5.39
CA VAL A 158 -5.84 19.91 4.16
C VAL A 158 -6.86 19.45 3.14
N THR A 159 -7.95 18.81 3.57
CA THR A 159 -8.99 18.29 2.68
C THR A 159 -9.61 19.43 1.86
N PRO A 160 -9.63 19.32 0.52
CA PRO A 160 -10.18 20.37 -0.33
C PRO A 160 -11.70 20.48 -0.15
N THR A 161 -12.24 21.67 -0.38
CA THR A 161 -13.67 21.98 -0.23
C THR A 161 -14.17 22.83 -1.41
N GLY A 162 -15.49 22.81 -1.67
CA GLY A 162 -16.08 23.59 -2.78
C GLY A 162 -15.50 23.21 -4.14
N GLU A 163 -15.20 24.21 -4.97
CA GLU A 163 -14.66 24.02 -6.34
C GLU A 163 -13.32 23.27 -6.36
N GLU A 164 -12.42 23.52 -5.38
CA GLU A 164 -11.14 22.79 -5.29
C GLU A 164 -11.37 21.28 -5.11
N LYS A 165 -12.39 20.91 -4.32
CA LYS A 165 -12.76 19.50 -4.12
C LYS A 165 -13.20 18.86 -5.44
N GLU A 166 -14.04 19.54 -6.21
CA GLU A 166 -14.56 19.02 -7.48
C GLU A 166 -13.45 18.85 -8.51
N VAL A 167 -12.53 19.82 -8.61
CA VAL A 167 -11.38 19.76 -9.52
C VAL A 167 -10.44 18.61 -9.17
N GLU A 168 -9.95 18.54 -7.93
CA GLU A 168 -8.98 17.51 -7.54
C GLU A 168 -9.59 16.11 -7.55
N TRP A 169 -10.88 15.98 -7.20
CA TRP A 169 -11.58 14.71 -7.32
C TRP A 169 -11.69 14.27 -8.77
N LYS A 170 -12.03 15.18 -9.69
CA LYS A 170 -12.05 14.89 -11.12
C LYS A 170 -10.66 14.49 -11.64
N GLU A 171 -9.60 15.17 -11.22
CA GLU A 171 -8.22 14.79 -11.57
C GLU A 171 -7.87 13.37 -11.11
N PHE A 172 -8.36 12.95 -9.93
CA PHE A 172 -8.20 11.57 -9.47
C PHE A 172 -8.95 10.57 -10.37
N LEU A 173 -10.19 10.89 -10.78
CA LEU A 173 -10.94 10.04 -11.71
C LEU A 173 -10.25 9.92 -13.07
N GLU A 174 -9.71 11.01 -13.61
CA GLU A 174 -8.93 11.01 -14.86
C GLU A 174 -7.61 10.20 -14.74
N ALA A 175 -7.01 10.18 -13.54
CA ALA A 175 -5.86 9.35 -13.25
C ALA A 175 -6.23 7.85 -13.24
N LEU A 176 -7.42 7.49 -12.74
CA LEU A 176 -7.96 6.14 -12.87
C LEU A 176 -8.25 5.79 -14.33
N ASP A 177 -8.82 6.70 -15.13
CA ASP A 177 -9.01 6.49 -16.58
C ASP A 177 -7.68 6.22 -17.29
N THR A 178 -6.61 6.91 -16.89
CA THR A 178 -5.26 6.67 -17.42
C THR A 178 -4.78 5.26 -17.09
N LEU A 179 -4.96 4.83 -15.84
CA LEU A 179 -4.60 3.47 -15.39
C LEU A 179 -5.43 2.40 -16.12
N ASP A 180 -6.74 2.60 -16.27
CA ASP A 180 -7.62 1.74 -17.06
C ASP A 180 -7.12 1.60 -18.50
N GLY A 181 -6.70 2.72 -19.10
CA GLY A 181 -6.11 2.76 -20.43
C GLY A 181 -4.82 1.93 -20.55
N TRP A 182 -4.02 1.80 -19.49
CA TRP A 182 -2.85 0.93 -19.45
C TRP A 182 -3.25 -0.55 -19.38
N PHE A 183 -4.18 -0.89 -18.49
CA PHE A 183 -4.68 -2.27 -18.35
C PHE A 183 -5.34 -2.77 -19.62
N SER A 184 -6.08 -1.89 -20.31
CA SER A 184 -6.76 -2.18 -21.57
C SER A 184 -5.82 -2.37 -22.76
N LYS A 185 -4.49 -2.19 -22.60
CA LYS A 185 -3.51 -2.56 -23.64
C LYS A 185 -3.28 -4.06 -23.73
N ASN A 186 -3.52 -4.79 -22.65
CA ASN A 186 -3.56 -6.24 -22.71
C ASN A 186 -4.91 -6.70 -23.26
N LYS A 187 -4.95 -7.89 -23.87
CA LYS A 187 -6.22 -8.60 -24.09
C LYS A 187 -6.88 -8.86 -22.73
N GLU A 188 -8.16 -9.25 -22.70
CA GLU A 188 -8.90 -9.59 -21.47
C GLU A 188 -8.07 -10.50 -20.55
N THR A 189 -7.39 -9.88 -19.59
CA THR A 189 -6.46 -10.50 -18.66
C THR A 189 -6.86 -10.02 -17.27
N LYS A 190 -6.79 -10.94 -16.31
CA LYS A 190 -7.20 -10.66 -14.93
C LYS A 190 -6.25 -9.68 -14.24
N PHE A 191 -4.96 -9.74 -14.60
CA PHE A 191 -3.85 -9.04 -13.97
C PHE A 191 -2.91 -8.41 -15.03
N ILE A 192 -2.00 -7.55 -14.57
CA ILE A 192 -1.10 -6.74 -15.41
C ILE A 192 -0.26 -7.59 -16.36
N THR A 193 0.11 -8.80 -15.98
CA THR A 193 0.90 -9.72 -16.82
C THR A 193 0.12 -10.95 -17.31
N GLY A 194 -1.20 -11.01 -17.10
CA GLY A 194 -2.02 -12.14 -17.55
C GLY A 194 -2.98 -12.67 -16.49
N ASN A 195 -2.90 -13.98 -16.20
CA ASN A 195 -3.85 -14.67 -15.31
C ASN A 195 -3.32 -14.87 -13.88
N ALA A 196 -2.04 -14.63 -13.65
CA ALA A 196 -1.41 -14.67 -12.32
C ALA A 196 -0.98 -13.24 -11.93
N PRO A 197 -1.21 -12.82 -10.67
CA PRO A 197 -0.77 -11.52 -10.23
C PRO A 197 0.75 -11.48 -10.10
N VAL A 198 1.32 -10.30 -10.37
CA VAL A 198 2.71 -9.96 -10.09
C VAL A 198 2.79 -8.89 -9.01
N TRP A 199 4.00 -8.51 -8.61
CA TRP A 199 4.19 -7.57 -7.51
C TRP A 199 3.46 -6.23 -7.75
N VAL A 200 3.43 -5.72 -8.97
CA VAL A 200 2.69 -4.48 -9.29
C VAL A 200 1.16 -4.64 -9.20
N ASP A 201 0.59 -5.83 -9.38
CA ASP A 201 -0.83 -6.04 -9.09
C ASP A 201 -1.11 -5.86 -7.58
N PHE A 202 -0.16 -6.25 -6.72
CA PHE A 202 -0.25 -6.03 -5.27
C PHE A 202 0.02 -4.59 -4.85
N VAL A 203 0.78 -3.83 -5.64
CA VAL A 203 0.89 -2.37 -5.49
C VAL A 203 -0.48 -1.73 -5.71
N VAL A 204 -1.15 -2.06 -6.83
CA VAL A 204 -2.48 -1.53 -7.14
C VAL A 204 -3.53 -2.00 -6.13
N GLY A 205 -3.54 -3.30 -5.82
CA GLY A 205 -4.46 -3.88 -4.85
C GLY A 205 -4.30 -3.32 -3.44
N GLY A 206 -3.06 -3.08 -3.00
CA GLY A 206 -2.80 -2.48 -1.69
C GLY A 206 -3.30 -1.03 -1.60
N GLU A 207 -3.15 -0.27 -2.67
CA GLU A 207 -3.65 1.10 -2.79
C GLU A 207 -5.19 1.14 -2.77
N LEU A 208 -5.85 0.30 -3.58
CA LEU A 208 -7.31 0.20 -3.62
C LEU A 208 -7.89 -0.27 -2.27
N LEU A 209 -7.24 -1.23 -1.59
CA LEU A 209 -7.64 -1.64 -0.25
C LEU A 209 -7.49 -0.51 0.76
N TRP A 210 -6.43 0.30 0.67
CA TRP A 210 -6.25 1.46 1.53
C TRP A 210 -7.39 2.47 1.34
N LEU A 211 -7.73 2.80 0.09
CA LEU A 211 -8.87 3.67 -0.22
C LEU A 211 -10.18 3.12 0.34
N LYS A 212 -10.51 1.86 0.05
CA LYS A 212 -11.74 1.20 0.54
C LYS A 212 -11.82 1.17 2.07
N THR A 213 -10.72 0.84 2.73
CA THR A 213 -10.66 0.68 4.19
C THR A 213 -10.79 2.01 4.91
N ILE A 214 -10.12 3.06 4.42
CA ILE A 214 -10.07 4.36 5.10
C ILE A 214 -11.32 5.20 4.80
N PHE A 215 -11.75 5.27 3.54
CA PHE A 215 -12.99 5.98 3.20
C PHE A 215 -14.23 5.26 3.71
N ARG A 216 -14.13 3.94 3.96
CA ARG A 216 -15.20 3.01 4.31
C ARG A 216 -16.06 2.64 3.08
N PRO A 217 -16.50 1.37 2.98
CA PRO A 217 -17.25 0.89 1.82
C PRO A 217 -18.60 1.58 1.56
N ASP A 218 -19.18 2.19 2.59
CA ASP A 218 -20.49 2.87 2.56
C ASP A 218 -20.38 4.38 2.34
N SER A 219 -19.17 4.92 2.16
CA SER A 219 -18.98 6.35 1.87
C SER A 219 -19.30 6.70 0.43
N ASP A 220 -19.73 7.95 0.20
CA ASP A 220 -19.93 8.51 -1.15
C ASP A 220 -18.67 8.36 -2.01
N PHE A 221 -17.48 8.57 -1.41
CA PHE A 221 -16.19 8.40 -2.08
C PHE A 221 -16.00 6.98 -2.65
N TRP A 222 -16.23 5.94 -1.84
CA TRP A 222 -16.07 4.56 -2.31
C TRP A 222 -17.20 4.17 -3.27
N MET A 223 -18.43 4.60 -3.01
CA MET A 223 -19.59 4.30 -3.83
C MET A 223 -19.50 4.90 -5.24
N GLU A 224 -18.83 6.03 -5.40
CA GLU A 224 -18.49 6.57 -6.71
C GLU A 224 -17.31 5.81 -7.34
N LEU A 225 -16.20 5.65 -6.60
CA LEU A 225 -14.99 4.98 -7.10
C LEU A 225 -15.27 3.57 -7.64
N LYS A 226 -16.11 2.81 -6.95
CA LYS A 226 -16.41 1.42 -7.34
C LYS A 226 -17.16 1.31 -8.67
N GLU A 227 -17.78 2.38 -9.19
CA GLU A 227 -18.47 2.40 -10.48
C GLU A 227 -17.56 2.89 -11.62
N VAL A 228 -16.42 3.51 -11.28
CA VAL A 228 -15.45 4.08 -12.24
C VAL A 228 -14.90 2.99 -13.16
N ASN A 229 -14.71 3.35 -14.44
CA ASN A 229 -14.27 2.46 -15.51
C ASN A 229 -15.08 1.16 -15.63
N GLY A 230 -16.41 1.26 -15.46
CA GLY A 230 -17.30 0.11 -15.52
C GLY A 230 -17.11 -0.88 -14.37
N GLY A 231 -16.67 -0.38 -13.22
CA GLY A 231 -16.44 -1.15 -12.00
C GLY A 231 -15.13 -1.94 -11.96
N ARG A 232 -14.16 -1.60 -12.81
CA ARG A 232 -12.87 -2.30 -12.86
C ARG A 232 -12.21 -2.40 -11.49
N TRP A 233 -12.16 -1.31 -10.73
CA TRP A 233 -11.34 -1.24 -9.52
C TRP A 233 -11.92 -2.09 -8.38
N GLU A 234 -13.25 -2.15 -8.24
CA GLU A 234 -13.89 -3.08 -7.32
C GLU A 234 -13.68 -4.52 -7.79
N LYS A 235 -13.88 -4.79 -9.09
CA LYS A 235 -13.64 -6.12 -9.65
C LYS A 235 -12.21 -6.59 -9.44
N TYR A 236 -11.24 -5.69 -9.55
CA TYR A 236 -9.82 -5.99 -9.36
C TYR A 236 -9.49 -6.34 -7.90
N LEU A 237 -10.16 -5.71 -6.93
CA LEU A 237 -10.08 -6.13 -5.53
C LEU A 237 -10.72 -7.51 -5.29
N GLU A 238 -11.88 -7.79 -5.90
CA GLU A 238 -12.49 -9.13 -5.84
C GLU A 238 -11.58 -10.20 -6.43
N ASP A 239 -10.86 -9.85 -7.49
CA ASP A 239 -9.94 -10.73 -8.18
C ASP A 239 -8.69 -11.05 -7.34
N LEU A 240 -8.29 -10.15 -6.44
CA LEU A 240 -7.21 -10.30 -5.45
C LEU A 240 -7.66 -10.82 -4.08
N GLN A 241 -8.97 -10.95 -3.84
CA GLN A 241 -9.53 -11.20 -2.50
C GLN A 241 -9.02 -12.49 -1.84
N GLU A 242 -8.68 -13.50 -2.66
CA GLU A 242 -8.12 -14.78 -2.21
C GLU A 242 -6.83 -14.57 -1.39
N TRP A 243 -6.04 -13.54 -1.73
CA TRP A 243 -4.78 -13.22 -1.07
C TRP A 243 -4.89 -11.99 -0.17
N ALA A 244 -6.10 -11.48 0.07
CA ALA A 244 -6.38 -10.34 0.94
C ALA A 244 -6.68 -10.76 2.40
N VAL A 245 -6.06 -11.84 2.88
CA VAL A 245 -6.30 -12.39 4.22
C VAL A 245 -5.41 -11.70 5.26
N VAL A 246 -6.00 -11.31 6.39
CA VAL A 246 -5.27 -10.83 7.58
C VAL A 246 -5.15 -11.99 8.56
N ILE A 247 -3.90 -12.33 8.91
CA ILE A 247 -3.52 -13.43 9.82
C ILE A 247 -2.89 -12.85 11.08
#